data_AF-A0A1F6DW89-F1
#
_entry.id   AF-A0A1F6DW89-F1
#
_cell.length_a   1.000
_cell.length_b   1.000
_cell.length_c   1.000
_cell.angle_alpha   90.00
_cell.angle_beta   90.00
_cell.angle_gamma   90.00
#
_symmetry.space_group_name_H-M   'P 1'
#
loop_
_entity.id
_entity.type
_entity.pdbx_description
1 polymer ?
#
loop_
_entity_poly.entity_id
_entity_poly.type
_entity_poly.pdbx_seq_one_letter_code
_entity_poly.pdbx_strand_id
1 'polypeptide(L)'
;MRRMKVFLFVVLFIVLPQFATALLVTKPVTINGDLNVTGALSKSSGSFVIDHPLDPKNKLLYHSFVESPEVKNVYVGRATLDDAGEATIQLPSYFLALNKDFRYFATPVGNSMPDLYLSIEVKPRIFGLVGAPVFTIAGGAPGGYVSWMVTGVRHDAYILANPVIPVVEKAPGTPYAQGMYVHPGLYATSTNQK
;
A
#
# COMPACT_ATOMS: atom_id res chain seq x y z
N MET A 1 -36.03 25.08 65.18
CA MET A 1 -35.10 24.04 64.67
C MET A 1 -35.51 23.64 63.26
N ARG A 2 -34.73 24.00 62.22
CA ARG A 2 -35.04 23.71 60.81
C ARG A 2 -34.27 22.44 60.40
N ARG A 3 -34.97 21.34 60.11
CA ARG A 3 -34.34 20.08 59.66
C ARG A 3 -33.90 20.22 58.21
N MET A 4 -32.60 20.13 57.98
CA MET A 4 -31.98 20.14 56.65
C MET A 4 -32.06 18.72 56.06
N LYS A 5 -32.71 18.56 54.91
CA LYS A 5 -32.74 17.28 54.18
C LYS A 5 -31.49 17.18 53.32
N VAL A 6 -30.60 16.26 53.65
CA VAL A 6 -29.45 15.90 52.81
C VAL A 6 -29.95 14.94 51.73
N PHE A 7 -29.77 15.29 50.46
CA PHE A 7 -29.99 14.39 49.33
C PHE A 7 -28.66 13.76 48.93
N LEU A 8 -28.59 12.43 49.05
CA LEU A 8 -27.45 11.64 48.59
C LEU A 8 -27.63 11.37 47.08
N PHE A 9 -26.80 11.99 46.25
CA PHE A 9 -26.72 11.64 44.83
C PHE A 9 -25.77 10.45 44.66
N VAL A 10 -26.31 9.28 44.35
CA VAL A 10 -25.52 8.12 43.92
C VAL A 10 -25.29 8.26 42.42
N VAL A 11 -24.05 8.57 42.01
CA VAL A 11 -23.65 8.54 40.61
C VAL A 11 -23.31 7.09 40.25
N LEU A 12 -24.18 6.46 39.47
CA LEU A 12 -23.95 5.11 38.95
C LEU A 12 -23.02 5.20 37.73
N PHE A 13 -21.75 4.84 37.89
CA PHE A 13 -20.86 4.62 36.76
C PHE A 13 -21.21 3.28 36.10
N ILE A 14 -21.96 3.34 35.01
CA ILE A 14 -22.13 2.19 34.12
C ILE A 14 -20.85 2.08 33.28
N VAL A 15 -19.95 1.18 33.68
CA VAL A 15 -18.86 0.73 32.80
C VAL A 15 -19.50 -0.19 31.77
N LEU A 16 -19.72 0.32 30.56
CA LEU A 16 -20.10 -0.53 29.43
C LEU A 16 -18.89 -1.41 29.08
N PRO A 17 -19.01 -2.74 29.11
CA PRO A 17 -17.93 -3.60 28.63
C PRO A 17 -17.69 -3.29 27.15
N GLN A 18 -16.44 -3.03 26.80
CA GLN A 18 -16.04 -3.02 25.38
C GLN A 18 -16.15 -4.45 24.87
N PHE A 19 -17.28 -4.76 24.22
CA PHE A 19 -17.40 -5.98 23.44
C PHE A 19 -16.58 -5.82 22.16
N ALA A 20 -15.38 -6.38 22.13
CA ALA A 20 -14.70 -6.66 20.87
C ALA A 20 -15.43 -7.85 20.21
N THR A 21 -16.54 -7.58 19.52
CA THR A 21 -17.23 -8.60 18.73
C THR A 21 -16.62 -8.63 17.34
N ALA A 22 -15.81 -9.64 17.07
CA ALA A 22 -15.50 -10.01 15.70
C ALA A 22 -16.81 -10.37 14.98
N LEU A 23 -17.11 -9.71 13.87
CA LEU A 23 -18.22 -10.06 12.98
C LEU A 23 -17.71 -11.01 11.91
N LEU A 24 -18.22 -12.24 11.89
CA LEU A 24 -17.93 -13.19 10.81
C LEU A 24 -19.05 -13.15 9.79
N VAL A 25 -18.72 -12.77 8.54
CA VAL A 25 -19.65 -12.84 7.41
C VAL A 25 -19.13 -13.85 6.40
N THR A 26 -19.90 -14.91 6.18
CA THR A 26 -19.52 -16.05 5.30
C THR A 26 -20.22 -16.02 3.94
N LYS A 27 -21.01 -14.98 3.67
CA LYS A 27 -21.75 -14.76 2.43
C LYS A 27 -21.33 -13.43 1.82
N PRO A 28 -21.59 -13.21 0.51
CA PRO A 28 -21.29 -11.92 -0.12
C PRO A 28 -21.95 -10.76 0.63
N VAL A 29 -21.22 -9.66 0.77
CA VAL A 29 -21.68 -8.41 1.37
C VAL A 29 -21.58 -7.31 0.33
N THR A 30 -22.64 -6.51 0.19
CA THR A 30 -22.62 -5.29 -0.62
C THR A 30 -22.67 -4.09 0.32
N ILE A 31 -21.75 -3.15 0.12
CA ILE A 31 -21.71 -1.88 0.85
C ILE A 31 -22.00 -0.77 -0.15
N ASN A 32 -23.18 -0.16 -0.03
CA ASN A 32 -23.56 1.00 -0.85
C ASN A 32 -23.01 2.27 -0.18
N GLY A 33 -21.71 2.53 -0.38
CA GLY A 33 -20.99 3.65 0.21
C GLY A 33 -19.51 3.33 0.44
N ASP A 34 -18.84 4.19 1.20
CA ASP A 34 -17.42 4.04 1.50
C ASP A 34 -17.18 3.01 2.62
N LEU A 35 -16.16 2.16 2.44
CA LEU A 35 -15.65 1.29 3.48
C LEU A 35 -14.33 1.86 4.02
N ASN A 36 -14.32 2.27 5.29
CA ASN A 36 -13.09 2.66 5.98
C ASN A 36 -12.52 1.48 6.77
N VAL A 37 -11.31 1.04 6.42
CA VAL A 37 -10.54 0.02 7.15
C VAL A 37 -9.33 0.70 7.77
N THR A 38 -9.37 0.91 9.09
CA THR A 38 -8.25 1.51 9.83
C THR A 38 -7.13 0.51 10.14
N GLY A 39 -7.41 -0.79 9.96
CA GLY A 39 -6.50 -1.91 10.16
C GLY A 39 -5.92 -2.48 8.87
N ALA A 40 -5.46 -3.73 8.91
CA ALA A 40 -5.06 -4.47 7.73
C ALA A 40 -6.27 -5.07 6.98
N LEU A 41 -6.22 -5.08 5.66
CA LEU A 41 -7.16 -5.80 4.80
C LEU A 41 -6.47 -7.02 4.19
N SER A 42 -6.87 -8.22 4.62
CA SER A 42 -6.40 -9.48 4.04
C SER A 42 -7.49 -10.08 3.15
N LYS A 43 -7.17 -10.38 1.89
CA LYS A 43 -8.11 -10.94 0.91
C LYS A 43 -7.47 -11.98 -0.01
N SER A 44 -8.28 -12.85 -0.60
CA SER A 44 -7.81 -13.77 -1.64
C SER A 44 -7.70 -13.10 -3.02
N SER A 45 -8.59 -12.15 -3.32
CA SER A 45 -8.53 -11.28 -4.50
C SER A 45 -9.11 -9.90 -4.19
N GLY A 46 -8.84 -8.92 -5.05
CA GLY A 46 -9.40 -7.59 -4.92
C GLY A 46 -9.18 -6.78 -6.20
N SER A 47 -10.19 -5.99 -6.55
CA SER A 47 -10.26 -5.26 -7.79
C SER A 47 -11.15 -4.03 -7.65
N PHE A 48 -10.97 -3.06 -8.55
CA PHE A 48 -12.06 -2.12 -8.86
C PHE A 48 -12.92 -2.70 -9.98
N VAL A 49 -14.15 -2.21 -10.07
CA VAL A 49 -15.06 -2.42 -11.18
C VAL A 49 -15.61 -1.08 -11.64
N ILE A 50 -15.60 -0.84 -12.94
CA ILE A 50 -16.23 0.32 -13.59
C ILE A 50 -16.87 -0.11 -14.91
N ASP A 51 -17.72 0.74 -15.48
CA ASP A 51 -18.15 0.59 -16.87
C ASP A 51 -16.94 0.61 -17.81
N HIS A 52 -16.95 -0.24 -18.83
CA HIS A 52 -15.82 -0.31 -19.76
C HIS A 52 -15.66 1.02 -20.52
N PRO A 53 -14.47 1.63 -20.56
CA PRO A 53 -14.29 2.99 -21.07
C PRO A 53 -14.61 3.16 -22.56
N LEU A 54 -14.56 2.08 -23.35
CA LEU A 54 -14.91 2.09 -24.78
C LEU A 54 -16.29 1.49 -25.09
N ASP A 55 -16.94 0.85 -24.11
CA ASP A 55 -18.23 0.17 -24.32
C ASP A 55 -19.03 0.08 -22.99
N PRO A 56 -19.40 1.23 -22.40
CA PRO A 56 -19.90 1.28 -21.03
C PRO A 56 -21.29 0.65 -20.87
N LYS A 57 -22.10 0.58 -21.94
CA LYS A 57 -23.45 0.00 -21.89
C LYS A 57 -23.46 -1.52 -21.85
N ASN A 58 -22.40 -2.18 -22.33
CA ASN A 58 -22.41 -3.62 -22.55
C ASN A 58 -21.30 -4.38 -21.80
N LYS A 59 -20.30 -3.68 -21.24
CA LYS A 59 -19.13 -4.32 -20.62
C LYS A 59 -18.74 -3.64 -19.31
N LEU A 60 -18.27 -4.46 -18.37
CA LEU A 60 -17.56 -4.02 -17.17
C LEU A 60 -16.06 -4.22 -17.36
N LEU A 61 -15.26 -3.33 -16.79
CA LEU A 61 -13.82 -3.47 -16.68
C LEU A 61 -13.46 -3.73 -15.21
N TYR A 62 -12.77 -4.85 -14.98
CA TYR A 62 -12.15 -5.17 -13.69
C TYR A 62 -10.64 -5.05 -13.80
N HIS A 63 -9.98 -4.54 -12.76
CA HIS A 63 -8.52 -4.50 -12.68
C HIS A 63 -8.05 -4.88 -11.26
N SER A 64 -6.98 -5.67 -11.17
CA SER A 64 -6.44 -6.17 -9.90
C SER A 64 -5.56 -5.14 -9.18
N PHE A 65 -5.45 -5.27 -7.86
CA PHE A 65 -4.35 -4.65 -7.13
C PHE A 65 -2.99 -5.23 -7.56
N VAL A 66 -1.94 -4.42 -7.40
CA VAL A 66 -0.54 -4.85 -7.47
C VAL A 66 -0.10 -5.23 -6.06
N GLU A 67 0.36 -6.46 -5.88
CA GLU A 67 0.75 -7.02 -4.58
C GLU A 67 2.24 -7.39 -4.60
N SER A 68 2.95 -7.11 -3.51
CA SER A 68 4.36 -7.45 -3.33
C SER A 68 4.55 -8.05 -1.95
N PRO A 69 5.52 -8.97 -1.75
CA PRO A 69 5.88 -9.44 -0.41
C PRO A 69 6.41 -8.31 0.48
N GLU A 70 6.90 -7.21 -0.12
CA GLU A 70 7.25 -5.99 0.60
C GLU A 70 6.11 -4.97 0.47
N VAL A 71 5.92 -4.12 1.48
CA VAL A 71 4.98 -2.99 1.44
C VAL A 71 5.49 -1.87 0.52
N LYS A 72 5.57 -2.16 -0.79
CA LYS A 72 6.16 -1.28 -1.79
C LYS A 72 5.24 -0.11 -2.13
N ASN A 73 5.82 1.08 -2.14
CA ASN A 73 5.26 2.22 -2.85
C ASN A 73 5.97 2.38 -4.20
N VAL A 74 5.21 2.74 -5.23
CA VAL A 74 5.70 2.91 -6.61
C VAL A 74 5.46 4.35 -7.04
N TYR A 75 6.51 5.03 -7.46
CA TYR A 75 6.47 6.39 -7.99
C TYR A 75 6.98 6.36 -9.42
N VAL A 76 6.21 6.92 -10.35
CA VAL A 76 6.54 6.93 -11.77
C VAL A 76 6.43 8.33 -12.31
N GLY A 77 7.18 8.60 -13.36
CA GLY A 77 7.05 9.85 -14.09
C GLY A 77 7.87 9.84 -15.37
N ARG A 78 7.96 11.01 -15.97
CA ARG A 78 8.78 11.26 -17.14
C ARG A 78 9.53 12.57 -16.94
N ALA A 79 10.66 12.73 -17.61
CA ALA A 79 11.45 13.96 -17.55
C ALA A 79 12.18 14.22 -18.87
N THR A 80 12.36 15.50 -19.16
CA THR A 80 13.26 15.96 -20.23
C THR A 80 14.61 16.26 -19.60
N LEU A 81 15.67 15.79 -20.24
CA LEU A 81 17.05 16.06 -19.86
C LEU A 81 17.42 17.49 -20.26
N ASP A 82 18.15 18.18 -19.40
CA ASP A 82 18.64 19.54 -19.62
C ASP A 82 19.81 19.59 -20.64
N ASP A 83 20.42 20.76 -20.80
CA ASP A 83 21.52 20.98 -21.74
C ASP A 83 22.78 20.15 -21.40
N ALA A 84 22.91 19.67 -20.16
CA ALA A 84 23.98 18.78 -19.72
C ALA A 84 23.62 17.29 -19.91
N GLY A 85 22.42 16.97 -20.39
CA GLY A 85 21.95 15.59 -20.51
C GLY A 85 21.52 14.99 -19.16
N GLU A 86 21.12 15.84 -18.21
CA GLU A 86 20.70 15.44 -16.86
C GLU A 86 19.24 15.77 -16.57
N ALA A 87 18.59 14.99 -15.72
CA ALA A 87 17.31 15.34 -15.11
C ALA A 87 17.34 15.08 -13.62
N THR A 88 17.17 16.14 -12.84
CA THR A 88 16.97 16.05 -11.38
C THR A 88 15.47 15.95 -11.09
N ILE A 89 15.06 14.82 -10.53
CA ILE A 89 13.67 14.50 -10.23
C ILE A 89 13.37 14.84 -8.78
N GLN A 90 12.39 15.72 -8.57
CA GLN A 90 11.89 16.05 -7.24
C GLN A 90 10.76 15.10 -6.82
N LEU A 91 10.96 14.43 -5.69
CA LEU A 91 9.96 13.56 -5.07
C LEU A 91 9.12 14.33 -4.04
N PRO A 92 7.96 13.80 -3.60
CA PRO A 92 7.22 14.42 -2.51
C PRO A 92 8.08 14.58 -1.25
N SER A 93 7.87 15.67 -0.50
CA SER A 93 8.67 15.99 0.70
C SER A 93 8.64 14.88 1.77
N TYR A 94 7.54 14.12 1.84
CA TYR A 94 7.38 12.99 2.76
C TYR A 94 8.07 11.70 2.28
N PHE A 95 8.64 11.66 1.07
CA PHE A 95 9.10 10.40 0.45
C PHE A 95 10.11 9.66 1.34
N LEU A 96 11.12 10.34 1.87
CA LEU A 96 12.13 9.71 2.74
C LEU A 96 11.57 9.31 4.11
N ALA A 97 10.58 10.04 4.63
CA ALA A 97 9.91 9.70 5.88
C ALA A 97 9.01 8.47 5.73
N LEU A 98 8.48 8.23 4.52
CA LEU A 98 7.60 7.12 4.23
C LEU A 98 8.33 5.89 3.69
N ASN A 99 9.44 6.06 2.95
CA ASN A 99 10.09 5.00 2.17
C ASN A 99 11.57 4.81 2.54
N LYS A 100 12.03 3.56 2.43
CA LYS A 100 13.43 3.13 2.47
C LYS A 100 13.70 2.10 1.37
N ASP A 101 14.93 1.59 1.25
CA ASP A 101 15.30 0.47 0.36
C ASP A 101 14.89 0.68 -1.11
N PHE A 102 15.43 1.75 -1.71
CA PHE A 102 15.00 2.22 -3.03
C PHE A 102 15.48 1.33 -4.20
N ARG A 103 14.69 1.28 -5.27
CA ARG A 103 15.08 0.70 -6.57
C ARG A 103 14.66 1.63 -7.69
N TYR A 104 15.48 1.73 -8.72
CA TYR A 104 15.33 2.70 -9.80
C TYR A 104 15.28 2.01 -11.16
N PHE A 105 14.41 2.51 -12.03
CA PHE A 105 14.39 2.19 -13.43
C PHE A 105 14.27 3.49 -14.22
N ALA A 106 15.07 3.63 -15.27
CA ALA A 106 14.97 4.71 -16.23
C ALA A 106 15.08 4.14 -17.63
N THR A 107 14.26 4.64 -18.55
CA THR A 107 14.23 4.17 -19.93
C THR A 107 14.19 5.38 -20.87
N PRO A 108 15.16 5.50 -21.80
CA PRO A 108 15.09 6.46 -22.90
C PRO A 108 13.80 6.29 -23.71
N VAL A 109 13.18 7.40 -24.12
CA VAL A 109 11.98 7.40 -24.95
C VAL A 109 12.29 8.10 -26.28
N GLY A 110 11.92 7.46 -27.38
CA GLY A 110 12.09 8.00 -28.74
C GLY A 110 13.48 7.78 -29.34
N ASN A 111 14.55 7.93 -28.57
CA ASN A 111 15.94 7.71 -29.02
C ASN A 111 16.73 6.86 -28.02
N SER A 112 17.70 6.09 -28.52
CA SER A 112 18.64 5.36 -27.67
C SER A 112 19.59 6.33 -26.95
N MET A 113 19.80 6.09 -25.66
CA MET A 113 20.80 6.80 -24.84
C MET A 113 21.57 5.74 -24.05
N PRO A 114 22.61 5.12 -24.66
CA PRO A 114 23.29 3.95 -24.08
C PRO A 114 24.08 4.29 -22.82
N ASP A 115 24.48 5.55 -22.66
CA ASP A 115 25.17 6.05 -21.49
C ASP A 115 24.22 6.58 -20.42
N LEU A 116 22.91 6.30 -20.48
CA LEU A 116 21.95 6.76 -19.46
C LEU A 116 22.15 5.98 -18.14
N TYR A 117 22.38 6.68 -17.03
CA TYR A 117 22.52 6.08 -15.70
C TYR A 117 21.90 6.96 -14.61
N LEU A 118 21.75 6.38 -13.41
CA LEU A 118 21.41 7.12 -12.21
C LEU A 118 22.69 7.75 -11.64
N SER A 119 22.85 9.06 -11.77
CA SER A 119 24.05 9.76 -11.27
C SER A 119 23.98 10.01 -9.77
N ILE A 120 22.77 10.21 -9.23
CA ILE A 120 22.56 10.46 -7.82
C ILE A 120 21.33 9.69 -7.35
N GLU A 121 21.50 8.80 -6.38
CA GLU A 121 20.39 8.20 -5.62
C GLU A 121 19.59 9.25 -4.84
N VAL A 122 18.38 8.88 -4.39
CA VAL A 122 17.53 9.77 -3.59
C VAL A 122 18.31 10.32 -2.39
N LYS A 123 18.39 11.63 -2.30
CA LYS A 123 18.97 12.35 -1.16
C LYS A 123 18.17 13.62 -0.83
N PRO A 124 18.23 14.11 0.42
CA PRO A 124 17.70 15.43 0.76
C PRO A 124 18.38 16.53 -0.07
N ARG A 125 17.63 17.60 -0.39
CA ARG A 125 18.20 18.80 -1.03
C ARG A 125 18.89 19.63 0.06
N ILE A 126 20.20 19.90 -0.11
CA ILE A 126 21.11 20.83 0.60
C ILE A 126 20.88 20.98 2.14
N PHE A 127 21.92 20.67 2.94
CA PHE A 127 21.96 20.86 4.40
C PHE A 127 20.79 20.22 5.18
N GLY A 128 20.17 19.16 4.68
CA GLY A 128 19.32 18.23 5.46
C GLY A 128 18.06 18.82 6.12
N LEU A 129 17.73 20.09 5.88
CA LEU A 129 16.72 20.83 6.65
C LEU A 129 15.60 21.44 5.79
N VAL A 130 15.84 21.76 4.51
CA VAL A 130 14.82 22.43 3.68
C VAL A 130 14.87 21.98 2.22
N GLY A 131 13.82 21.27 1.79
CA GLY A 131 13.58 20.94 0.39
C GLY A 131 13.12 19.49 0.19
N ALA A 132 12.31 19.29 -0.85
CA ALA A 132 11.89 17.96 -1.25
C ALA A 132 13.11 17.09 -1.68
N PRO A 133 13.13 15.80 -1.34
CA PRO A 133 14.21 14.90 -1.74
C PRO A 133 14.25 14.74 -3.26
N VAL A 134 15.45 14.53 -3.79
CA VAL A 134 15.70 14.44 -5.23
C VAL A 134 16.60 13.26 -5.56
N PHE A 135 16.48 12.75 -6.78
CA PHE A 135 17.49 11.87 -7.42
C PHE A 135 17.78 12.40 -8.82
N THR A 136 18.90 11.99 -9.42
CA THR A 136 19.32 12.52 -10.72
C THR A 136 19.64 11.38 -11.68
N ILE A 137 19.08 11.47 -12.89
CA ILE A 137 19.42 10.65 -14.05
C ILE A 137 20.35 11.50 -14.93
N ALA A 138 21.41 10.91 -15.47
CA ALA A 138 22.39 11.60 -16.31
C ALA A 138 22.87 10.71 -17.47
N GLY A 139 23.77 11.25 -18.28
CA GLY A 139 24.42 10.54 -19.38
C GLY A 139 23.52 10.35 -20.61
N GLY A 140 22.41 11.10 -20.69
CA GLY A 140 21.60 11.14 -21.91
C GLY A 140 21.98 12.29 -22.83
N ALA A 141 21.32 12.36 -23.99
CA ALA A 141 21.48 13.48 -24.91
C ALA A 141 20.73 14.72 -24.38
N PRO A 142 21.26 15.95 -24.58
CA PRO A 142 20.54 17.17 -24.29
C PRO A 142 19.14 17.21 -24.91
N GLY A 143 18.12 17.59 -24.13
CA GLY A 143 16.73 17.57 -24.56
C GLY A 143 16.12 16.16 -24.70
N GLY A 144 16.87 15.10 -24.35
CA GLY A 144 16.39 13.72 -24.35
C GLY A 144 15.20 13.53 -23.41
N TYR A 145 14.37 12.52 -23.69
CA TYR A 145 13.17 12.24 -22.89
C TYR A 145 13.29 10.87 -22.23
N VAL A 146 13.01 10.79 -20.93
CA VAL A 146 13.11 9.56 -20.14
C VAL A 146 11.80 9.26 -19.41
N SER A 147 11.43 7.99 -19.35
CA SER A 147 10.42 7.47 -18.41
C SER A 147 11.14 6.86 -17.22
N TRP A 148 10.70 7.17 -16.01
CA TRP A 148 11.35 6.71 -14.80
C TRP A 148 10.36 6.09 -13.81
N MET A 149 10.89 5.19 -12.99
CA MET A 149 10.24 4.62 -11.82
C MET A 149 11.22 4.58 -10.67
N VAL A 150 10.78 4.99 -9.48
CA VAL A 150 11.45 4.70 -8.22
C VAL A 150 10.46 3.97 -7.31
N THR A 151 10.92 2.87 -6.71
CA THR A 151 10.17 2.16 -5.67
C THR A 151 10.85 2.34 -4.32
N GLY A 152 10.08 2.18 -3.25
CA GLY A 152 10.62 2.11 -1.90
C GLY A 152 9.74 1.24 -1.01
N VAL A 153 10.34 0.65 0.02
CA VAL A 153 9.66 -0.11 1.06
C VAL A 153 9.14 0.87 2.11
N ARG A 154 7.83 0.82 2.37
CA ARG A 154 7.16 1.66 3.34
C ARG A 154 7.70 1.40 4.77
N HIS A 155 7.90 2.44 5.58
CA HIS A 155 8.45 2.32 6.95
C HIS A 155 7.91 3.35 7.96
N ASP A 156 6.74 3.93 7.74
CA ASP A 156 6.11 4.78 8.76
C ASP A 156 5.70 3.99 10.02
N ALA A 157 5.36 4.73 11.08
CA ALA A 157 5.05 4.19 12.40
C ALA A 157 4.01 3.06 12.39
N TYR A 158 2.98 3.14 11.54
CA TYR A 158 1.95 2.09 11.48
C TYR A 158 2.51 0.77 10.94
N ILE A 159 3.28 0.83 9.85
CA ILE A 159 3.91 -0.36 9.25
C ILE A 159 4.99 -0.95 10.15
N LEU A 160 5.74 -0.11 10.85
CA LEU A 160 6.73 -0.59 11.82
C LEU A 160 6.08 -1.31 13.00
N ALA A 161 4.94 -0.82 13.50
CA ALA A 161 4.20 -1.45 14.58
C ALA A 161 3.37 -2.66 14.12
N ASN A 162 2.97 -2.71 12.85
CA ASN A 162 2.11 -3.75 12.28
C ASN A 162 2.71 -4.28 10.97
N PRO A 163 3.87 -4.96 11.02
CA PRO A 163 4.54 -5.41 9.81
C PRO A 163 3.73 -6.48 9.10
N VAL A 164 3.72 -6.43 7.76
CA VAL A 164 3.26 -7.55 6.94
C VAL A 164 4.36 -8.60 6.95
N ILE A 165 4.09 -9.74 7.59
CA ILE A 165 5.00 -10.89 7.59
C ILE A 165 4.59 -11.79 6.41
N PRO A 166 5.42 -11.94 5.36
CA PRO A 166 5.00 -12.60 4.13
C PRO A 166 4.63 -14.08 4.30
N VAL A 167 5.23 -14.73 5.29
CA VAL A 167 5.01 -16.15 5.60
C VAL A 167 4.91 -16.31 7.11
N VAL A 168 3.80 -16.88 7.55
CA VAL A 168 3.57 -17.27 8.94
C VAL A 168 3.01 -18.69 8.96
N GLU A 169 3.30 -19.41 10.03
CA GLU A 169 2.66 -20.69 10.28
C GLU A 169 1.17 -20.51 10.55
N LYS A 170 0.38 -21.50 10.14
CA LYS A 170 -1.06 -21.51 10.37
C LYS A 170 -1.35 -21.71 11.86
N ALA A 171 -1.98 -20.72 12.48
CA ALA A 171 -2.31 -20.75 13.90
C ALA A 171 -3.44 -21.75 14.24
N PRO A 172 -3.29 -22.58 15.30
CA PRO A 172 -4.36 -23.43 15.82
C PRO A 172 -5.61 -22.63 16.21
N GLY A 173 -6.78 -23.24 16.08
CA GLY A 173 -8.06 -22.61 16.49
C GLY A 173 -8.52 -21.44 15.61
N THR A 174 -7.84 -21.16 14.50
CA THR A 174 -8.30 -20.20 13.48
C THR A 174 -9.05 -20.91 12.35
N PRO A 175 -9.88 -20.21 11.56
CA PRO A 175 -10.47 -20.76 10.32
C PRO A 175 -9.44 -21.28 9.30
N TYR A 176 -8.15 -20.98 9.50
CA TYR A 176 -7.05 -21.33 8.62
C TYR A 176 -5.99 -22.17 9.35
N ALA A 177 -6.40 -23.02 10.29
CA ALA A 177 -5.51 -23.88 11.05
C ALA A 177 -4.65 -24.81 10.17
N GLN A 178 -3.54 -25.29 10.73
CA GLN A 178 -2.64 -26.22 10.06
C GLN A 178 -3.40 -27.45 9.53
N GLY A 179 -3.09 -27.87 8.30
CA GLY A 179 -3.80 -28.95 7.60
C GLY A 179 -5.09 -28.55 6.89
N MET A 180 -5.62 -27.34 7.11
CA MET A 180 -6.84 -26.85 6.45
C MET A 180 -6.51 -25.98 5.24
N TYR A 181 -7.27 -26.09 4.15
CA TYR A 181 -7.24 -25.13 3.04
C TYR A 181 -8.16 -23.95 3.31
N VAL A 182 -7.74 -22.73 2.94
CA VAL A 182 -8.59 -21.52 2.94
C VAL A 182 -9.76 -21.72 1.96
N HIS A 183 -9.48 -22.32 0.79
CA HIS A 183 -10.45 -22.62 -0.26
C HIS A 183 -10.35 -24.10 -0.66
N PRO A 184 -10.95 -25.05 0.10
CA PRO A 184 -10.77 -26.48 -0.13
C PRO A 184 -11.12 -26.95 -1.55
N GLY A 185 -12.17 -26.39 -2.17
CA GLY A 185 -12.62 -26.77 -3.50
C GLY A 185 -11.65 -26.44 -4.65
N LEU A 186 -10.58 -25.67 -4.40
CA LEU A 186 -9.54 -25.37 -5.40
C LEU A 186 -8.41 -26.40 -5.40
N TYR A 187 -8.34 -27.25 -4.38
CA TYR A 187 -7.32 -28.28 -4.28
C TYR A 187 -8.01 -29.61 -4.51
N ALA A 188 -7.54 -30.38 -5.50
CA ALA A 188 -7.99 -31.75 -5.65
C ALA A 188 -7.75 -32.46 -4.32
N THR A 189 -8.80 -32.96 -3.69
CA THR A 189 -8.62 -34.05 -2.72
C THR A 189 -7.86 -35.11 -3.49
N SER A 190 -6.67 -35.49 -3.03
CA SER A 190 -6.04 -36.72 -3.50
C SER A 190 -6.96 -37.87 -3.11
N THR A 191 -7.93 -38.16 -3.96
CA THR A 191 -8.47 -39.49 -4.16
C THR A 191 -7.36 -40.31 -4.82
N ASN A 192 -6.50 -40.89 -4.00
CA ASN A 192 -5.88 -42.18 -4.23
C ASN A 192 -6.11 -42.92 -2.90
N GLN A 193 -7.19 -43.68 -2.71
CA GLN A 193 -7.33 -45.06 -3.18
C GLN A 193 -5.99 -45.82 -3.18
N LYS A 194 -5.53 -46.24 -1.99
CA LYS A 194 -5.53 -47.64 -1.53
C LYS A 194 -5.21 -47.70 -0.05
#